data_AF-A0A8T4Q655-F1
#
_entry.id   AF-A0A8T4Q655-F1
#
_cell.length_a   1.000
_cell.length_b   1.000
_cell.length_c   1.000
_cell.angle_alpha   90.00
_cell.angle_beta   90.00
_cell.angle_gamma   90.00
#
_symmetry.space_group_name_H-M   'P 1'
#
loop_
_entity.id
_entity.type
_entity.pdbx_description
1 polymer ?
#
loop_
_entity_poly.entity_id
_entity_poly.type
_entity_poly.pdbx_seq_one_letter_code
_entity_poly.pdbx_strand_id
1 'polypeptide(L)'
;MNMETIMPEGGQNRMYLSSEQLLKYLIGKDETVDTLIICGKEGTSLFTTDLALHEAFGSIKPYDNVKTNRIAKLFENVDVESFRKAAKMGKPVLTHERVEELRSVALKNKNDNRGG
;
A
#
# COMPACT_ATOMS: atom_id res chain seq x y z
N MET A 1 -5.65 12.56 -10.68
CA MET A 1 -4.28 12.43 -11.23
C MET A 1 -4.17 11.04 -11.81
N ASN A 2 -3.91 10.95 -13.11
CA ASN A 2 -3.80 9.68 -13.82
C ASN A 2 -2.38 9.14 -13.62
N MET A 3 -2.25 7.89 -13.18
CA MET A 3 -0.96 7.21 -13.00
C MET A 3 -0.43 6.79 -14.39
N GLU A 4 0.61 7.47 -14.87
CA GLU A 4 1.32 7.05 -16.09
C GLU A 4 2.30 5.92 -15.75
N THR A 5 2.15 4.82 -16.47
CA THR A 5 3.07 3.67 -16.48
C THR A 5 4.38 4.08 -17.15
N ILE A 6 5.46 4.18 -16.40
CA ILE A 6 6.82 4.35 -16.95
C ILE A 6 7.44 2.96 -17.09
N MET A 7 7.56 2.45 -18.31
CA MET A 7 8.19 1.17 -18.62
C MET A 7 9.71 1.35 -18.82
N PRO A 8 10.58 0.68 -18.05
CA PRO A 8 12.00 0.58 -18.39
C PRO A 8 12.23 -0.61 -19.34
N GLU A 9 13.18 -0.46 -20.28
CA GLU A 9 13.58 -1.50 -21.22
C GLU A 9 14.11 -2.74 -20.47
N GLY A 10 13.33 -3.84 -20.52
CA GLY A 10 13.53 -5.01 -19.67
C GLY A 10 12.26 -5.56 -19.01
N GLY A 11 11.08 -5.36 -19.62
CA GLY A 11 9.89 -6.26 -19.56
C GLY A 11 9.19 -6.54 -18.22
N GLN A 12 9.72 -6.14 -17.07
CA GLN A 12 9.05 -6.35 -15.78
C GLN A 12 8.12 -5.18 -15.47
N ASN A 13 6.84 -5.48 -15.29
CA ASN A 13 5.84 -4.50 -14.92
C ASN A 13 6.11 -4.03 -13.48
N ARG A 14 6.31 -2.73 -13.29
CA ARG A 14 6.52 -2.16 -11.94
C ARG A 14 5.19 -1.67 -11.40
N MET A 15 4.82 -2.14 -10.22
CA MET A 15 3.58 -1.74 -9.56
C MET A 15 3.87 -1.11 -8.22
N TYR A 16 3.48 0.16 -8.05
CA TYR A 16 3.62 0.87 -6.78
C TYR A 16 2.38 0.69 -5.91
N LEU A 17 2.59 0.29 -4.67
CA LEU A 17 1.56 0.16 -3.63
C LEU A 17 1.43 1.47 -2.86
N SER A 18 0.22 2.03 -2.84
CA SER A 18 -0.14 3.22 -2.06
C SER A 18 -0.30 2.90 -0.57
N SER A 19 -0.29 3.93 0.27
CA SER A 19 -0.59 3.84 1.69
C SER A 19 -1.95 3.18 1.97
N GLU A 20 -2.96 3.42 1.12
CA GLU A 20 -4.29 2.79 1.29
C GLU A 20 -4.23 1.29 0.99
N GLN A 21 -3.54 0.89 -0.07
CA GLN A 21 -3.39 -0.52 -0.45
C GLN A 21 -2.61 -1.27 0.63
N LEU A 22 -1.54 -0.67 1.15
CA LEU A 22 -0.77 -1.21 2.26
C LEU A 22 -1.61 -1.32 3.53
N LEU A 23 -2.41 -0.30 3.88
CA LEU A 23 -3.28 -0.35 5.04
C LEU A 23 -4.31 -1.47 4.90
N LYS A 24 -5.01 -1.56 3.76
CA LYS A 24 -5.98 -2.63 3.45
C LYS A 24 -5.36 -4.02 3.60
N TYR A 25 -4.13 -4.19 3.10
CA TYR A 25 -3.37 -5.40 3.30
C TYR A 25 -3.09 -5.64 4.78
N LEU A 26 -2.54 -4.69 5.52
CA LEU A 26 -2.16 -4.91 6.91
C LEU A 26 -3.36 -5.31 7.80
N ILE A 27 -4.54 -4.75 7.53
CA ILE A 27 -5.77 -5.03 8.30
C ILE A 27 -6.67 -6.11 7.69
N GLY A 28 -6.25 -6.76 6.59
CA GLY A 28 -6.93 -7.89 5.96
C GLY A 28 -8.30 -7.57 5.35
N LYS A 29 -8.42 -6.42 4.66
CA LYS A 29 -9.70 -5.92 4.09
C LYS A 29 -9.79 -5.98 2.56
N ASP A 30 -8.76 -6.48 1.87
CA ASP A 30 -8.77 -6.57 0.41
C ASP A 30 -8.08 -7.85 -0.10
N GLU A 31 -8.87 -8.86 -0.46
CA GLU A 31 -8.38 -10.15 -0.97
C GLU A 31 -7.54 -10.02 -2.25
N THR A 32 -7.79 -8.98 -3.06
CA THR A 32 -7.02 -8.76 -4.30
C THR A 32 -5.62 -8.29 -3.97
N VAL A 33 -5.50 -7.31 -3.08
CA VAL A 33 -4.19 -6.81 -2.62
C VAL A 33 -3.46 -7.90 -1.80
N ASP A 34 -4.19 -8.68 -1.01
CA ASP A 34 -3.65 -9.82 -0.28
C ASP A 34 -2.99 -10.84 -1.20
N THR A 35 -3.72 -11.27 -2.22
CA THR A 35 -3.21 -12.25 -3.20
C THR A 35 -1.99 -11.70 -3.92
N LEU A 36 -2.04 -10.43 -4.33
CA LEU A 36 -0.94 -9.77 -5.02
C LEU A 36 0.34 -9.76 -4.17
N ILE A 37 0.25 -9.39 -2.89
CA ILE A 37 1.41 -9.27 -2.01
C ILE A 37 1.89 -10.65 -1.51
N ILE A 38 0.98 -11.58 -1.21
CA ILE A 38 1.36 -12.88 -0.63
C ILE A 38 1.92 -13.81 -1.70
N CYS A 39 1.23 -13.93 -2.84
CA CYS A 39 1.60 -14.87 -3.89
C CYS A 39 2.61 -14.28 -4.87
N GLY A 40 2.72 -12.95 -4.92
CA GLY A 40 3.41 -12.26 -6.01
C GLY A 40 2.65 -12.43 -7.33
N LYS A 41 3.14 -11.77 -8.38
CA LYS A 41 2.69 -12.00 -9.75
C LYS A 41 3.93 -12.11 -10.63
N GLU A 42 4.08 -13.24 -11.33
CA GLU A 42 5.22 -13.43 -12.23
C GLU A 42 5.34 -12.27 -13.23
N GLY A 43 6.57 -11.79 -13.42
CA GLY A 43 6.86 -10.64 -14.27
C GLY A 43 6.39 -9.28 -13.73
N THR A 44 5.89 -9.22 -12.49
CA THR A 44 5.50 -7.97 -11.81
C THR A 44 6.30 -7.79 -10.53
N SER A 45 7.01 -6.67 -10.43
CA SER A 45 7.77 -6.29 -9.25
C SER A 45 6.99 -5.24 -8.47
N LEU A 46 6.73 -5.50 -7.19
CA LEU A 46 5.97 -4.61 -6.32
C LEU A 46 6.92 -3.65 -5.62
N PHE A 47 6.57 -2.37 -5.62
CA PHE A 47 7.33 -1.31 -4.98
C PHE A 47 6.45 -0.53 -4.03
N THR A 48 7.06 0.09 -3.04
CA THR A 48 6.42 1.13 -2.24
C THR A 48 7.47 2.13 -1.74
N THR A 49 7.03 3.13 -0.99
CA THR A 49 7.94 4.06 -0.32
C THR A 49 7.91 3.88 1.18
N ASP A 50 9.03 4.21 1.82
CA ASP A 50 9.13 4.32 3.27
C ASP A 50 8.22 5.40 3.89
N LEU A 51 7.65 6.31 3.09
CA LEU A 51 6.55 7.20 3.49
C LEU A 51 5.22 6.44 3.50
N ALA A 52 4.91 5.71 2.42
CA ALA A 52 3.65 4.98 2.31
C ALA A 52 3.51 3.90 3.41
N LEU A 53 4.61 3.23 3.75
CA LEU A 53 4.67 2.34 4.91
C LEU A 53 4.42 3.09 6.22
N HIS A 54 5.06 4.23 6.42
CA HIS A 54 4.88 5.04 7.63
C HIS A 54 3.42 5.48 7.80
N GLU A 55 2.79 5.96 6.73
CA GLU A 55 1.37 6.33 6.72
C GLU A 55 0.46 5.14 7.02
N ALA A 56 0.71 3.98 6.39
CA ALA A 56 -0.09 2.77 6.59
C ALA A 56 0.05 2.25 8.03
N PHE A 57 1.28 2.10 8.53
CA PHE A 57 1.53 1.64 9.90
C PHE A 57 0.97 2.62 10.94
N GLY A 58 1.15 3.92 10.76
CA GLY A 58 0.62 4.95 11.65
C GLY A 58 -0.90 5.04 11.64
N SER A 59 -1.56 4.45 10.65
CA SER A 59 -3.02 4.40 10.53
C SER A 59 -3.65 3.15 11.16
N ILE A 60 -2.85 2.19 11.62
CA ILE A 60 -3.32 1.00 12.36
C ILE A 60 -3.86 1.42 13.73
N LYS A 61 -4.99 0.85 14.13
CA LYS A 61 -5.60 1.04 15.44
C LYS A 61 -5.47 -0.24 16.28
N PRO A 62 -5.53 -0.19 17.61
CA PRO A 62 -5.35 -1.36 18.48
C PRO A 62 -6.32 -2.52 18.22
N TYR A 63 -7.50 -2.22 17.66
CA TYR A 63 -8.50 -3.23 17.30
C TYR A 63 -8.31 -3.85 15.92
N ASP A 64 -7.35 -3.35 15.12
CA ASP A 64 -7.00 -3.95 13.84
C ASP A 64 -6.14 -5.20 14.13
N ASN A 65 -6.61 -6.38 13.73
CA ASN A 65 -5.94 -7.66 13.99
C ASN A 65 -4.77 -7.90 13.03
N VAL A 66 -3.72 -7.07 13.16
CA VAL A 66 -2.53 -7.15 12.30
C VAL A 66 -1.69 -8.37 12.68
N LYS A 67 -1.40 -9.21 11.69
CA LYS A 67 -0.61 -10.42 11.88
C LYS A 67 0.83 -10.20 11.42
N THR A 68 1.81 -10.56 12.26
CA THR A 68 3.24 -10.39 11.96
C THR A 68 3.68 -11.09 10.68
N ASN A 69 3.08 -12.23 10.34
CA ASN A 69 3.38 -12.95 9.09
C ASN A 69 3.03 -12.14 7.83
N ARG A 70 2.02 -11.26 7.89
CA ARG A 70 1.68 -10.36 6.78
C ARG A 70 2.76 -9.29 6.60
N ILE A 71 3.27 -8.75 7.69
CA ILE A 71 4.39 -7.79 7.65
C ILE A 71 5.63 -8.47 7.04
N ALA A 72 5.93 -9.71 7.44
CA ALA A 72 7.04 -10.46 6.84
C ALA A 72 6.85 -10.66 5.33
N LYS A 73 5.66 -11.07 4.88
CA LYS A 73 5.37 -11.24 3.45
C LYS A 73 5.40 -9.93 2.66
N LEU A 74 4.99 -8.83 3.26
CA LEU A 74 5.15 -7.50 2.67
C LEU A 74 6.61 -7.21 2.36
N PHE A 75 7.52 -7.40 3.32
CA PHE A 75 8.94 -7.14 3.09
C PHE A 75 9.65 -8.19 2.22
N GLU A 76 9.10 -9.40 2.10
CA GLU A 76 9.61 -10.43 1.18
C GLU A 76 9.32 -10.09 -0.28
N ASN A 77 8.13 -9.54 -0.56
CA ASN A 77 7.61 -9.40 -1.92
C ASN A 77 7.50 -7.94 -2.41
N VAL A 78 7.76 -6.94 -1.57
CA VAL A 78 7.64 -5.51 -1.91
C VAL A 78 8.96 -4.80 -1.64
N ASP A 79 9.52 -4.22 -2.69
CA ASP A 79 10.70 -3.37 -2.61
C ASP A 79 10.35 -2.00 -2.00
N VAL A 80 11.10 -1.59 -0.98
CA VAL A 80 10.87 -0.33 -0.27
C VAL A 80 11.87 0.72 -0.71
N GLU A 81 11.39 1.74 -1.41
CA GLU A 81 12.19 2.88 -1.85
C GLU A 81 12.16 4.02 -0.84
N SER A 82 13.20 4.86 -0.87
CA SER A 82 13.25 6.05 -0.02
C SER A 82 12.44 7.19 -0.65
N PHE A 83 11.35 7.60 -0.01
CA PHE A 83 10.58 8.78 -0.38
C PHE A 83 11.46 10.02 -0.46
N ARG A 84 12.38 10.20 0.49
CA ARG A 84 13.29 11.35 0.51
C ARG A 84 14.16 11.42 -0.74
N LYS A 85 14.67 10.27 -1.20
CA LYS A 85 15.48 10.21 -2.43
C LYS A 85 14.63 10.44 -3.68
N ALA A 86 13.45 9.85 -3.73
CA ALA A 86 12.55 9.94 -4.89
C ALA A 86 11.93 11.35 -5.04
N ALA A 87 11.35 11.89 -3.97
CA ALA A 87 10.63 13.17 -3.97
C ALA A 87 11.53 14.38 -3.68
N LYS A 88 12.81 14.16 -3.37
CA LYS A 88 13.79 15.20 -2.99
C LYS A 88 13.32 16.12 -1.86
N MET A 89 12.42 15.62 -1.00
CA MET A 89 11.83 16.36 0.12
C MET A 89 11.82 15.50 1.39
N GLY A 90 11.70 16.15 2.54
CA GLY A 90 11.52 15.45 3.82
C GLY A 90 10.18 14.71 3.86
N LYS A 91 10.10 13.64 4.68
CA LYS A 91 8.82 13.00 4.96
C LYS A 91 7.92 14.01 5.71
N PRO A 92 6.68 14.25 5.26
CA PRO A 92 5.74 15.05 6.03
C PRO A 92 5.42 14.38 7.36
N VAL A 93 5.03 15.18 8.35
CA VAL A 93 4.46 14.66 9.60
C VAL A 93 3.13 14.00 9.29
N LEU A 94 2.91 12.81 9.85
CA LEU A 94 1.62 12.13 9.72
C LEU A 94 0.59 12.84 10.61
N THR A 95 -0.38 13.50 9.99
CA THR A 95 -1.44 14.23 10.71
C THR A 95 -2.63 13.33 11.02
N HIS A 96 -3.47 13.77 11.96
CA HIS A 96 -4.68 13.03 12.31
C HIS A 96 -5.66 12.96 11.13
N GLU A 97 -5.83 14.07 10.39
CA GLU A 97 -6.68 14.13 9.21
C GLU A 97 -6.24 13.12 8.16
N ARG A 98 -4.93 13.02 7.91
CA ARG A 98 -4.38 12.05 6.96
C ARG A 98 -4.65 10.61 7.38
N VAL A 99 -4.55 10.29 8.68
CA VAL A 99 -4.88 8.96 9.21
C VAL A 99 -6.36 8.65 8.97
N GLU A 100 -7.27 9.57 9.28
CA GLU A 100 -8.71 9.34 9.12
C GLU A 100 -9.14 9.26 7.64
N GLU A 101 -8.48 10.00 6.75
CA GLU A 101 -8.63 9.85 5.29
C GLU A 101 -8.26 8.43 4.83
N LEU A 102 -7.06 7.96 5.20
CA LEU A 102 -6.56 6.64 4.82
C LEU A 102 -7.49 5.54 5.32
N ARG A 103 -7.97 5.65 6.56
CA ARG A 103 -8.92 4.70 7.15
C ARG A 103 -10.27 4.73 6.45
N SER A 104 -10.78 5.91 6.12
CA SER A 104 -12.05 6.05 5.40
C SER A 104 -12.01 5.36 4.04
N VAL A 105 -10.88 5.41 3.34
CA VAL A 105 -10.69 4.72 2.06
C VAL A 105 -10.44 3.22 2.24
N ALA A 106 -9.65 2.83 3.25
CA ALA A 106 -9.33 1.43 3.50
C ALA A 106 -10.53 0.60 3.97
N LEU A 107 -11.44 1.22 4.73
CA LEU A 107 -12.62 0.56 5.31
C LEU A 107 -13.88 0.63 4.43
N LYS A 108 -13.88 1.46 3.37
CA LYS A 108 -14.96 1.45 2.38
C LYS A 108 -14.97 0.11 1.65
N ASN A 109 -15.94 -0.74 1.97
CA ASN A 109 -16.17 -2.00 1.29
C ASN A 109 -16.55 -1.74 -0.18
N LYS A 110 -16.13 -2.65 -1.07
CA LYS A 110 -16.45 -2.64 -2.52
C LYS A 110 -17.96 -2.79 -2.83
N ASN A 111 -18.83 -2.90 -1.82
CA ASN A 111 -20.25 -3.23 -1.94
C ASN A 111 -21.21 -2.03 -2.10
N ASP A 112 -20.74 -0.79 -2.02
CA ASP A 112 -21.64 0.38 -2.21
C ASP A 112 -21.99 0.70 -3.68
N ASN A 113 -21.53 -0.11 -4.65
CA ASN A 113 -21.80 0.09 -6.09
C ASN A 113 -22.76 -0.94 -6.72
N ARG A 114 -23.66 -1.56 -5.94
CA ARG A 114 -24.77 -2.38 -6.47
C ARG A 114 -26.15 -1.89 -6.00
N GLY A 115 -26.37 -0.58 -6.05
CA GLY A 115 -27.68 0.03 -5.83
C GLY A 115 -27.89 1.18 -6.81
N GLY A 116 -28.65 0.92 -7.87
CA GLY A 116 -29.01 1.86 -8.93
C GLY A 116 -29.58 1.13 -10.12
#